data_AF-A0A3Q0L4K8-F1
#
_entry.id   AF-A0A3Q0L4K8-F1
#
_cell.length_a   1.000
_cell.length_b   1.000
_cell.length_c   1.000
_cell.angle_alpha   90.00
_cell.angle_beta   90.00
_cell.angle_gamma   90.00
#
_symmetry.space_group_name_H-M   'P 1'
#
loop_
_entity.id
_entity.type
_entity.pdbx_description
1 polymer ?
#
loop_
_entity_poly.entity_id
_entity_poly.type
_entity_poly.pdbx_seq_one_letter_code
_entity_poly.pdbx_strand_id
1 'polypeptide(L)'
;MASKFQSRLVGTIILVAIGVIVLPDVLDGQKLHYKEEFATIPIKPELSNEVESFEILEPVEDDIKLPESPVVATVGQSVSTSSETQQSQTKPKSVEVKINEVAEKNNYEDSAWIIQLMALRNEENAQNMAKDLQKRGYQAHTIKENGFTRVVIGPDVSKSKLERQVVELEKITGSKGQLLKFKPLNP
;
A
#
# COMPACT_ATOMS: atom_id res chain seq x y z
N MET A 1 -11.02 72.82 27.40
CA MET A 1 -10.28 72.56 26.15
C MET A 1 -9.52 71.25 26.32
N ALA A 2 -9.86 70.21 25.57
CA ALA A 2 -9.15 68.92 25.67
C ALA A 2 -7.69 69.07 25.24
N SER A 3 -6.77 68.40 25.93
CA SER A 3 -5.32 68.51 25.66
C SER A 3 -4.98 67.91 24.29
N LYS A 4 -4.14 68.60 23.50
CA LYS A 4 -3.67 68.10 22.19
C LYS A 4 -3.03 66.70 22.27
N PHE A 5 -2.46 66.35 23.43
CA PHE A 5 -1.92 65.02 23.69
C PHE A 5 -3.01 63.94 23.83
N GLN A 6 -4.14 64.27 24.47
CA GLN A 6 -5.27 63.34 24.61
C GLN A 6 -5.88 63.02 23.25
N SER A 7 -6.04 64.03 22.38
CA SER A 7 -6.56 63.81 21.02
C SER A 7 -5.66 62.92 20.17
N ARG A 8 -4.33 63.02 20.33
CA ARG A 8 -3.36 62.16 19.63
C ARG A 8 -3.34 60.73 20.20
N LEU A 9 -3.35 60.60 21.53
CA LEU A 9 -3.36 59.30 22.21
C LEU A 9 -4.62 58.51 21.88
N VAL A 10 -5.79 59.16 21.97
CA VAL A 10 -7.07 58.56 21.61
C VAL A 10 -7.10 58.20 20.12
N GLY A 11 -6.57 59.06 19.24
CA GLY A 11 -6.46 58.77 17.81
C GLY A 11 -5.60 57.54 17.50
N THR A 12 -4.46 57.38 18.17
CA THR A 12 -3.60 56.20 18.00
C THR A 12 -4.27 54.92 18.48
N ILE A 13 -4.98 54.97 19.61
CA ILE A 13 -5.70 53.81 20.14
C ILE A 13 -6.81 53.37 19.18
N ILE A 14 -7.55 54.33 18.61
CA ILE A 14 -8.59 54.05 17.61
C ILE A 14 -7.99 53.41 16.36
N LEU A 15 -6.88 53.93 15.84
CA LEU A 15 -6.22 53.36 14.66
C LEU A 15 -5.73 51.93 14.90
N VAL A 16 -5.10 51.68 16.05
CA VAL A 16 -4.62 50.34 16.43
C VAL A 16 -5.80 49.38 16.59
N ALA A 17 -6.89 49.82 17.23
CA ALA A 17 -8.08 48.98 17.41
C ALA A 17 -8.72 48.57 16.07
N ILE A 18 -8.86 49.50 15.12
CA ILE A 18 -9.36 49.19 13.77
C ILE A 18 -8.43 48.20 13.07
N GLY A 19 -7.11 48.41 13.18
CA GLY A 19 -6.11 47.50 12.63
C GLY A 19 -6.29 46.08 13.16
N VAL A 20 -6.37 45.89 14.47
CA VAL A 20 -6.49 44.56 15.08
C VAL A 20 -7.82 43.86 14.77
N ILE A 21 -8.90 44.61 14.54
CA ILE A 21 -10.22 44.04 14.20
C ILE A 21 -10.28 43.63 12.73
N VAL A 22 -9.79 44.47 11.82
CA VAL A 22 -9.91 44.24 10.38
C VAL A 22 -8.81 43.32 9.84
N LEU A 23 -7.61 43.37 10.41
CA LEU A 23 -6.47 42.56 9.96
C LEU A 23 -6.74 41.05 9.97
N PRO A 24 -7.34 40.43 11.01
CA PRO A 24 -7.66 39.01 10.95
C PRO A 24 -8.65 38.71 9.81
N ASP A 25 -9.66 39.54 9.57
CA ASP A 25 -10.66 39.30 8.52
C ASP A 25 -10.06 39.42 7.10
N VAL A 26 -9.19 40.41 6.87
CA VAL A 26 -8.47 40.57 5.59
C VAL A 26 -7.47 39.42 5.35
N LEU A 27 -6.87 38.88 6.41
CA LEU A 27 -5.92 37.76 6.34
C LEU A 27 -6.61 36.37 6.33
N ASP A 28 -7.83 36.24 6.86
CA ASP A 28 -8.58 34.97 6.97
C ASP A 28 -9.10 34.49 5.59
N GLY A 29 -9.09 35.37 4.59
CA GLY A 29 -9.32 35.00 3.19
C GLY A 29 -10.71 34.41 2.90
N GLN A 30 -10.93 33.98 1.66
CA GLN A 30 -12.21 33.39 1.26
C GLN A 30 -12.24 31.92 1.69
N LYS A 31 -13.06 31.60 2.69
CA LYS A 31 -13.34 30.21 3.09
C LYS A 31 -14.08 29.53 1.94
N LEU A 32 -13.40 28.61 1.26
CA LEU A 32 -13.99 27.83 0.16
C LEU A 32 -15.07 26.92 0.76
N HIS A 33 -16.32 27.37 0.69
CA HIS A 33 -17.45 26.49 0.92
C HIS A 33 -17.46 25.43 -0.17
N TYR A 34 -16.99 24.23 0.17
CA TYR A 34 -17.15 23.05 -0.66
C TYR A 34 -18.64 22.78 -0.78
N LYS A 35 -19.26 23.29 -1.85
CA LYS A 35 -20.59 22.84 -2.26
C LYS A 35 -20.39 21.42 -2.75
N GLU A 36 -20.88 20.48 -1.98
CA GLU A 36 -21.09 19.11 -2.43
C GLU A 36 -22.09 19.17 -3.59
N GLU A 37 -21.59 19.29 -4.82
CA GLU A 37 -22.36 18.96 -6.01
C GLU A 37 -22.62 17.46 -5.93
N PHE A 38 -23.80 17.11 -5.42
CA PHE A 38 -24.32 15.76 -5.44
C PHE A 38 -24.27 15.25 -6.88
N ALA A 39 -23.30 14.39 -7.17
CA ALA A 39 -23.24 13.69 -8.44
C ALA A 39 -24.48 12.80 -8.53
N THR A 40 -25.42 13.18 -9.39
CA THR A 40 -26.57 12.34 -9.73
C THR A 40 -26.03 11.02 -10.26
N ILE A 41 -26.32 9.94 -9.54
CA ILE A 41 -25.94 8.58 -9.92
C ILE A 41 -26.48 8.34 -11.33
N PRO A 42 -25.62 8.05 -12.34
CA PRO A 42 -26.09 7.79 -13.69
C PRO A 42 -27.00 6.57 -13.66
N ILE A 43 -28.11 6.65 -14.39
CA ILE A 43 -29.10 5.58 -14.46
C ILE A 43 -28.38 4.33 -15.00
N LYS A 44 -28.47 3.24 -14.23
CA LYS A 44 -27.96 1.93 -14.59
C LYS A 44 -28.37 1.59 -16.03
N PRO A 45 -27.43 1.12 -16.88
CA PRO A 45 -27.77 0.72 -18.24
C PRO A 45 -28.78 -0.44 -18.17
N GLU A 46 -29.86 -0.31 -18.94
CA GLU A 46 -30.87 -1.35 -19.10
C GLU A 46 -30.21 -2.57 -19.77
N LEU A 47 -30.21 -3.72 -19.08
CA LEU A 47 -29.81 -4.99 -19.64
C LEU A 47 -30.88 -5.40 -20.64
N SER A 48 -30.63 -5.17 -21.93
CA SER A 48 -31.44 -5.74 -23.00
C SER A 48 -31.41 -7.26 -22.86
N ASN A 49 -32.59 -7.88 -22.68
CA ASN A 49 -32.80 -9.33 -22.60
C ASN A 49 -32.60 -10.00 -23.97
N GLU A 50 -31.50 -9.69 -24.65
CA GLU A 50 -31.06 -10.44 -25.81
C GLU A 50 -30.17 -11.55 -25.28
N VAL A 51 -30.77 -12.72 -25.12
CA VAL A 51 -30.07 -13.95 -24.81
C VAL A 51 -29.08 -14.17 -25.95
N GLU A 52 -27.81 -13.78 -25.76
CA GLU A 52 -26.73 -14.23 -26.62
C GLU A 52 -26.66 -15.75 -26.44
N SER A 53 -27.29 -16.47 -27.38
CA SER A 53 -27.16 -17.91 -27.48
C SER A 53 -25.75 -18.21 -27.97
N PHE A 54 -24.82 -18.33 -27.04
CA PHE A 54 -23.54 -18.95 -27.34
C PHE A 54 -23.79 -20.42 -27.63
N GLU A 55 -23.42 -20.86 -28.84
CA GLU A 55 -23.45 -22.26 -29.23
C GLU A 55 -22.40 -22.99 -28.39
N ILE A 56 -22.87 -23.74 -27.39
CA ILE A 56 -22.01 -24.52 -26.49
C ILE A 56 -21.46 -25.67 -27.32
N LEU A 57 -20.19 -25.59 -27.71
CA LEU A 57 -19.49 -26.70 -28.34
C LEU A 57 -19.22 -27.79 -27.30
N GLU A 58 -19.55 -29.03 -27.64
CA GLU A 58 -19.31 -30.19 -26.78
C GLU A 58 -17.80 -30.40 -26.55
N PRO A 59 -17.39 -30.79 -25.34
CA PRO A 59 -15.99 -31.05 -25.03
C PRO A 59 -15.46 -32.24 -25.85
N VAL A 60 -14.35 -32.02 -26.55
CA VAL A 60 -13.61 -33.10 -27.24
C VAL A 60 -12.90 -33.92 -26.18
N GLU A 61 -13.24 -35.21 -26.09
CA GLU A 61 -12.56 -36.17 -25.24
C GLU A 61 -11.19 -36.52 -25.85
N ASP A 62 -10.12 -35.94 -25.31
CA ASP A 62 -8.75 -36.35 -25.64
C ASP A 62 -8.45 -37.70 -24.94
N ASP A 63 -8.41 -38.76 -25.74
CA ASP A 63 -8.13 -40.13 -25.30
C ASP A 63 -6.62 -40.33 -25.13
N ILE A 64 -6.06 -39.75 -24.06
CA ILE A 64 -4.63 -39.83 -23.75
C ILE A 64 -4.34 -41.21 -23.12
N LYS A 65 -3.82 -42.14 -23.91
CA LYS A 65 -3.30 -43.42 -23.38
C LYS A 65 -2.14 -43.16 -22.42
N LEU A 66 -2.33 -43.51 -21.15
CA LEU A 66 -1.26 -43.51 -20.15
C LEU A 66 -0.17 -44.53 -20.55
N PRO A 67 1.12 -44.21 -20.38
CA PRO A 67 2.20 -45.17 -20.60
C PRO A 67 2.21 -46.25 -19.51
N GLU A 68 2.52 -47.49 -19.91
CA GLU A 68 2.58 -48.64 -19.01
C GLU A 68 3.71 -48.50 -17.98
N SER A 69 3.37 -48.68 -16.71
CA SER A 69 4.32 -48.72 -15.60
C SER A 69 5.10 -50.04 -15.62
N PRO A 70 6.44 -50.04 -15.58
CA PRO A 70 7.20 -51.27 -15.44
C PRO A 70 7.17 -51.75 -13.99
N VAL A 71 6.49 -52.86 -13.72
CA VAL A 71 6.66 -53.67 -12.52
C VAL A 71 7.60 -54.84 -12.84
N VAL A 72 8.72 -54.92 -12.13
CA VAL A 72 9.46 -56.17 -11.96
C VAL A 72 9.56 -56.44 -10.47
N ALA A 73 8.79 -57.42 -10.02
CA ALA A 73 8.97 -58.08 -8.75
C ALA A 73 9.94 -59.27 -8.96
N THR A 74 11.01 -59.32 -8.19
CA THR A 74 11.75 -60.57 -7.93
C THR A 74 12.03 -60.70 -6.44
N VAL A 75 11.58 -61.83 -5.90
CA VAL A 75 11.71 -62.26 -4.50
C VAL A 75 13.05 -62.96 -4.31
N GLY A 76 13.84 -62.44 -3.36
CA GLY A 76 14.72 -63.12 -2.40
C GLY A 76 15.74 -64.19 -2.84
N GLN A 77 17.02 -63.94 -2.55
CA GLN A 77 17.89 -64.93 -1.89
C GLN A 77 19.07 -64.27 -1.15
N SER A 78 19.35 -64.78 0.04
CA SER A 78 20.26 -64.29 1.08
C SER A 78 21.59 -65.05 1.07
N VAL A 79 22.74 -64.36 1.19
CA VAL A 79 24.01 -64.72 1.92
C VAL A 79 25.04 -63.59 1.66
N SER A 80 25.40 -62.73 2.62
CA SER A 80 26.42 -62.90 3.69
C SER A 80 27.87 -63.03 3.22
N THR A 81 28.70 -61.97 3.43
CA THR A 81 30.12 -62.04 3.83
C THR A 81 30.63 -60.66 4.33
N SER A 82 30.84 -60.58 5.65
CA SER A 82 31.92 -59.98 6.48
C SER A 82 32.81 -58.83 5.92
N SER A 83 32.87 -57.65 6.58
CA SER A 83 33.87 -57.20 7.61
C SER A 83 35.27 -56.91 7.01
N GLU A 84 36.02 -55.83 7.24
CA GLU A 84 36.33 -55.05 8.46
C GLU A 84 37.28 -53.84 8.12
N THR A 85 36.96 -52.64 8.64
CA THR A 85 37.79 -51.64 9.40
C THR A 85 39.01 -50.82 8.85
N GLN A 86 39.05 -49.55 9.35
CA GLN A 86 40.18 -48.60 9.61
C GLN A 86 40.66 -47.68 8.46
N GLN A 87 40.93 -46.36 8.62
CA GLN A 87 41.25 -45.54 9.80
C GLN A 87 41.18 -44.02 9.50
N SER A 88 41.05 -43.24 10.58
CA SER A 88 40.93 -41.78 10.77
C SER A 88 42.06 -40.87 10.26
N GLN A 89 41.76 -39.58 9.99
CA GLN A 89 42.55 -38.41 10.47
C GLN A 89 41.88 -37.01 10.25
N THR A 90 41.48 -36.40 11.38
CA THR A 90 41.59 -35.00 11.86
C THR A 90 41.82 -33.79 10.91
N LYS A 91 40.86 -32.83 10.87
CA LYS A 91 41.06 -31.34 10.99
C LYS A 91 39.70 -30.57 11.06
N PRO A 92 39.66 -29.27 11.44
CA PRO A 92 38.76 -28.72 12.46
C PRO A 92 37.32 -28.50 11.99
N LYS A 93 36.39 -28.65 12.94
CA LYS A 93 34.96 -28.43 12.81
C LYS A 93 34.67 -26.94 12.60
N SER A 94 34.62 -26.53 11.33
CA SER A 94 33.94 -25.31 10.93
C SER A 94 32.48 -25.43 11.36
N VAL A 95 32.00 -24.49 12.18
CA VAL A 95 30.58 -24.39 12.49
C VAL A 95 29.94 -23.81 11.25
N GLU A 96 29.51 -24.69 10.37
CA GLU A 96 28.72 -24.37 9.19
C GLU A 96 27.42 -23.76 9.70
N VAL A 97 27.29 -22.43 9.56
CA VAL A 97 26.04 -21.72 9.78
C VAL A 97 25.08 -22.27 8.74
N LYS A 98 24.29 -23.26 9.15
CA LYS A 98 23.15 -23.72 8.38
C LYS A 98 22.18 -22.55 8.35
N ILE A 99 22.29 -21.75 7.28
CA ILE A 99 21.27 -20.80 6.88
C ILE A 99 20.04 -21.67 6.65
N ASN A 100 19.16 -21.75 7.64
CA ASN A 100 17.79 -22.18 7.40
C ASN A 100 17.22 -21.08 6.50
N GLU A 101 17.29 -21.31 5.20
CA GLU A 101 16.54 -20.58 4.20
C GLU A 101 15.08 -20.75 4.59
N VAL A 102 14.53 -19.74 5.25
CA VAL A 102 13.08 -19.62 5.42
C VAL A 102 12.57 -19.44 4.01
N ALA A 103 12.06 -20.52 3.42
CA ALA A 103 11.43 -20.48 2.11
C ALA A 103 10.44 -19.31 2.09
N GLU A 104 10.70 -18.36 1.19
CA GLU A 104 9.86 -17.19 1.01
C GLU A 104 8.48 -17.68 0.54
N LYS A 105 7.53 -17.78 1.47
CA LYS A 105 6.16 -18.24 1.22
C LYS A 105 5.30 -17.19 0.50
N ASN A 106 5.89 -16.13 -0.02
CA ASN A 106 5.16 -15.12 -0.77
C ASN A 106 5.08 -15.57 -2.22
N ASN A 107 4.13 -16.45 -2.52
CA ASN A 107 3.70 -16.63 -3.91
C ASN A 107 3.09 -15.29 -4.35
N TYR A 108 3.80 -14.55 -5.21
CA TYR A 108 3.39 -13.26 -5.76
C TYR A 108 2.23 -13.36 -6.78
N GLU A 109 1.45 -14.45 -6.72
CA GLU A 109 0.23 -14.68 -7.49
C GLU A 109 -0.93 -13.82 -6.97
N ASP A 110 -0.93 -13.54 -5.65
CA ASP A 110 -1.96 -12.75 -5.02
C ASP A 110 -1.72 -11.25 -5.24
N SER A 111 -2.77 -10.59 -5.72
CA SER A 111 -2.77 -9.16 -5.97
C SER A 111 -2.52 -8.37 -4.67
N ALA A 112 -1.37 -7.71 -4.57
CA ALA A 112 -1.07 -6.83 -3.45
C ALA A 112 -1.92 -5.54 -3.51
N TRP A 113 -2.04 -4.86 -2.37
CA TRP A 113 -2.77 -3.62 -2.20
C TRP A 113 -1.84 -2.54 -1.62
N ILE A 114 -2.11 -1.30 -1.99
CA ILE A 114 -1.42 -0.12 -1.47
C ILE A 114 -2.45 0.85 -0.90
N ILE A 115 -2.05 1.66 0.07
CA ILE A 115 -2.82 2.80 0.55
C ILE A 115 -2.20 4.06 -0.02
N GLN A 116 -2.93 4.80 -0.84
CA GLN A 116 -2.55 6.15 -1.23
C GLN A 116 -3.10 7.13 -0.20
N LEU A 117 -2.23 7.75 0.59
CA LEU A 117 -2.68 8.72 1.60
C LEU A 117 -3.00 10.08 1.00
N MET A 118 -2.05 10.66 0.29
CA MET A 118 -2.15 12.04 -0.18
C MET A 118 -1.18 12.32 -1.32
N ALA A 119 -1.52 13.32 -2.14
CA ALA A 119 -0.66 13.83 -3.20
C ALA A 119 -0.24 15.26 -2.86
N LEU A 120 1.07 15.50 -2.76
CA LEU A 120 1.63 16.81 -2.46
C LEU A 120 2.30 17.39 -3.71
N ARG A 121 2.20 18.71 -3.90
CA ARG A 121 2.91 19.40 -4.98
C ARG A 121 4.41 19.56 -4.70
N ASN A 122 4.78 19.65 -3.43
CA ASN A 122 6.18 19.76 -3.01
C ASN A 122 6.73 18.38 -2.64
N GLU A 123 7.79 17.97 -3.32
CA GLU A 123 8.47 16.70 -3.11
C GLU A 123 9.12 16.60 -1.72
N GLU A 124 9.78 17.65 -1.25
CA GLU A 124 10.48 17.64 0.03
C GLU A 124 9.52 17.39 1.20
N ASN A 125 8.36 18.03 1.15
CA ASN A 125 7.29 17.81 2.13
C ASN A 125 6.76 16.37 2.07
N ALA A 126 6.60 15.82 0.88
CA ALA A 126 6.16 14.43 0.70
C ALA A 126 7.19 13.44 1.26
N GLN A 127 8.48 13.67 1.01
CA GLN A 127 9.56 12.84 1.55
C GLN A 127 9.65 12.94 3.07
N ASN A 128 9.50 14.14 3.63
CA ASN A 128 9.49 14.34 5.08
C ASN A 128 8.32 13.59 5.74
N MET A 129 7.13 13.65 5.13
CA MET A 129 5.98 12.87 5.59
C MET A 129 6.22 11.37 5.49
N ALA A 130 6.76 10.88 4.37
CA ALA A 130 7.10 9.47 4.20
C ALA A 130 8.11 8.99 5.26
N LYS A 131 9.15 9.79 5.55
CA LYS A 131 10.11 9.50 6.63
C LYS A 131 9.44 9.45 8.01
N ASP A 132 8.52 10.37 8.28
CA ASP A 132 7.80 10.41 9.55
C ASP A 132 6.88 9.20 9.73
N LEU A 133 6.22 8.76 8.65
CA LEU A 133 5.43 7.53 8.64
C LEU A 133 6.30 6.26 8.77
N GLN A 134 7.47 6.24 8.12
CA GLN A 134 8.46 5.16 8.28
C GLN A 134 8.94 5.03 9.72
N LYS A 135 9.23 6.16 10.39
CA LYS A 135 9.60 6.16 11.82
C LYS A 135 8.51 5.60 12.73
N ARG A 136 7.24 5.74 12.34
CA ARG A 136 6.10 5.14 13.05
C ARG A 136 5.87 3.66 12.71
N GLY A 137 6.68 3.07 11.83
CA GLY A 137 6.62 1.66 11.46
C GLY A 137 5.73 1.36 10.23
N TYR A 138 5.29 2.39 9.51
CA TYR A 138 4.55 2.20 8.26
C TYR A 138 5.51 2.08 7.08
N GLN A 139 5.21 1.17 6.15
CA GLN A 139 5.99 1.00 4.90
C GLN A 139 5.63 2.11 3.89
N ALA A 140 5.96 3.36 4.21
CA ALA A 140 5.63 4.53 3.39
C ALA A 140 6.66 4.79 2.29
N HIS A 141 6.19 5.14 1.10
CA HIS A 141 6.99 5.46 -0.09
C HIS A 141 6.41 6.68 -0.80
N THR A 142 7.25 7.33 -1.61
CA THR A 142 6.84 8.47 -2.44
C THR A 142 6.94 8.11 -3.91
N ILE A 143 5.86 8.33 -4.66
CA ILE A 143 5.77 8.11 -6.11
C ILE A 143 5.50 9.46 -6.77
N LYS A 144 6.26 9.81 -7.81
CA LYS A 144 6.05 11.03 -8.59
C LYS A 144 5.17 10.72 -9.79
N GLU A 145 4.04 11.41 -9.91
CA GLU A 145 3.10 11.22 -11.01
C GLU A 145 2.43 12.55 -11.34
N ASN A 146 2.34 12.90 -12.62
CA ASN A 146 1.61 14.08 -13.12
C ASN A 146 1.97 15.41 -12.40
N GLY A 147 3.23 15.57 -12.00
CA GLY A 147 3.71 16.77 -11.30
C GLY A 147 3.37 16.82 -9.79
N PHE A 148 2.81 15.76 -9.24
CA PHE A 148 2.59 15.57 -7.80
C PHE A 148 3.44 14.44 -7.26
N THR A 149 3.79 14.52 -5.98
CA THR A 149 4.44 13.45 -5.23
C THR A 149 3.39 12.81 -4.31
N ARG A 150 2.99 11.58 -4.64
CA ARG A 150 2.04 10.79 -3.87
C ARG A 150 2.76 10.05 -2.77
N VAL A 151 2.24 10.13 -1.54
CA VAL A 151 2.70 9.33 -0.40
C VAL A 151 1.81 8.10 -0.32
N VAL A 152 2.41 6.92 -0.43
CA VAL A 152 1.74 5.62 -0.43
C VAL A 152 2.29 4.72 0.67
N ILE A 153 1.48 3.80 1.22
CA ILE A 153 1.90 2.79 2.19
C ILE A 153 1.65 1.39 1.63
N GLY A 154 2.65 0.52 1.78
CA GLY A 154 2.57 -0.88 1.38
C GLY A 154 2.73 -1.04 -0.13
N PRO A 155 3.25 -2.20 -0.54
CA PRO A 155 2.34 -3.26 -0.98
C PRO A 155 2.16 -4.36 0.07
N ASP A 156 0.91 -4.76 0.31
CA ASP A 156 0.56 -5.87 1.22
C ASP A 156 -0.55 -6.73 0.60
N VAL A 157 -0.47 -8.05 0.77
CA VAL A 157 -1.48 -9.00 0.28
C VAL A 157 -2.76 -8.94 1.11
N SER A 158 -2.69 -8.48 2.36
CA SER A 158 -3.82 -8.43 3.28
C SER A 158 -4.59 -7.11 3.19
N LYS A 159 -5.70 -7.11 2.43
CA LYS A 159 -6.65 -5.97 2.36
C LYS A 159 -7.11 -5.52 3.75
N SER A 160 -7.47 -6.45 4.64
CA SER A 160 -7.98 -6.13 5.97
C SER A 160 -6.93 -5.45 6.86
N LYS A 161 -5.64 -5.76 6.71
CA LYS A 161 -4.57 -5.07 7.43
C LYS A 161 -4.48 -3.61 6.98
N LEU A 162 -4.60 -3.36 5.69
CA LEU A 162 -4.55 -2.02 5.13
C LEU A 162 -5.79 -1.20 5.49
N GLU A 163 -6.98 -1.79 5.49
CA GLU A 163 -8.20 -1.12 5.97
C GLU A 163 -8.08 -0.63 7.42
N ARG A 164 -7.46 -1.43 8.29
CA ARG A 164 -7.16 -1.02 9.68
C ARG A 164 -6.18 0.15 9.72
N GLN A 165 -5.11 0.08 8.91
CA GLN A 165 -4.12 1.15 8.81
C GLN A 165 -4.73 2.44 8.27
N VAL A 166 -5.68 2.39 7.33
CA VAL A 166 -6.36 3.60 6.83
C VAL A 166 -7.03 4.37 7.96
N VAL A 167 -7.72 3.68 8.88
CA VAL A 167 -8.40 4.32 10.02
C VAL A 167 -7.39 4.90 11.02
N GLU A 168 -6.25 4.24 11.23
CA GLU A 168 -5.20 4.75 12.11
C GLU A 168 -4.48 5.96 11.50
N LEU A 169 -4.14 5.87 10.22
CA LEU A 169 -3.49 6.93 9.47
C LEU A 169 -4.38 8.16 9.35
N GLU A 170 -5.70 8.00 9.22
CA GLU A 170 -6.65 9.12 9.25
C GLU A 170 -6.58 9.88 10.58
N LYS A 171 -6.41 9.18 11.71
CA LYS A 171 -6.27 9.83 13.03
C LYS A 171 -4.94 10.58 13.19
N ILE A 172 -3.87 10.08 12.57
CA ILE A 172 -2.52 10.67 12.70
C ILE A 172 -2.34 11.83 11.71
N THR A 173 -2.77 11.62 10.46
CA THR A 173 -2.52 12.54 9.34
C THR A 173 -3.70 13.46 9.03
N GLY A 174 -4.88 13.19 9.61
CA GLY A 174 -6.12 13.91 9.31
C GLY A 174 -6.65 13.68 7.89
N SER A 175 -6.01 12.81 7.11
CA SER A 175 -6.33 12.57 5.70
C SER A 175 -6.75 11.13 5.49
N LYS A 176 -7.87 10.92 4.79
CA LYS A 176 -8.39 9.59 4.47
C LYS A 176 -7.64 9.00 3.28
N GLY A 177 -6.90 7.93 3.53
CA GLY A 177 -6.21 7.17 2.48
C GLY A 177 -7.17 6.35 1.61
N GLN A 178 -6.83 6.19 0.33
CA GLN A 178 -7.53 5.35 -0.63
C GLN A 178 -6.80 4.01 -0.79
N LEU A 179 -7.56 2.92 -0.76
CA LEU A 179 -7.00 1.60 -1.01
C LEU A 179 -7.02 1.29 -2.51
N LEU A 180 -5.86 0.96 -3.07
CA LEU A 180 -5.68 0.66 -4.49
C LEU A 180 -5.01 -0.70 -4.65
N LYS A 181 -5.32 -1.40 -5.74
CA LYS A 181 -4.64 -2.64 -6.11
C LYS A 181 -3.26 -2.30 -6.66
N PHE A 182 -2.22 -2.87 -6.08
CA PHE A 182 -0.83 -2.74 -6.53
C PHE A 182 -0.67 -3.45 -7.88
N LYS A 183 -0.05 -2.78 -8.85
CA LYS A 183 0.27 -3.33 -10.15
C LYS A 183 1.79 -3.29 -10.34
N PRO A 184 2.51 -4.40 -10.15
CA PRO A 184 3.97 -4.40 -10.23
C PRO A 184 4.50 -4.11 -11.63
N LEU A 185 3.69 -4.34 -12.67
CA LEU A 185 4.08 -4.19 -14.08
C LEU A 185 3.99 -2.75 -14.61
N ASN A 186 3.42 -1.81 -13.85
CA ASN A 186 3.30 -0.40 -14.26
C ASN A 186 3.24 0.49 -12.99
N PRO A 187 4.41 0.73 -12.34
CA PRO A 187 4.50 1.46 -11.08
C PRO A 187 4.26 2.97 -11.23
#